data_AF-A0A965P9K6-F1
#
_entry.id   AF-A0A965P9K6-F1
#
_cell.length_a   1.000
_cell.length_b   1.000
_cell.length_c   1.000
_cell.angle_alpha   90.00
_cell.angle_beta   90.00
_cell.angle_gamma   90.00
#
_symmetry.space_group_name_H-M   'P 1'
#
loop_
_entity.id
_entity.type
_entity.pdbx_description
1 polymer ?
#
loop_
_entity_poly.entity_id
_entity_poly.type
_entity_poly.pdbx_seq_one_letter_code
_entity_poly.pdbx_strand_id
1 'polypeptide(L)'
;MSELSWGTTNIKVASAVAAFGGKLRQNDPVTTQVFEDGRKQVTFWFEAGPGTEVKSEMERSWADMKSDNENPIRYVRAALENRETLLGLVKRAEPIRVIQRGGQTLLVPENARPELKKALLNKL
;
A
#
# COMPACT_ATOMS: atom_id res chain seq x y z
N MET A 1 21.39 8.38 27.20
CA MET A 1 21.63 7.21 26.32
C MET A 1 20.94 7.50 25.01
N SER A 2 21.64 7.56 23.87
CA SER A 2 20.93 7.65 22.59
C SER A 2 20.17 6.34 22.42
N GLU A 3 18.85 6.39 22.47
CA GLU A 3 18.05 5.23 22.10
C GLU A 3 18.42 4.86 20.66
N LEU A 4 19.01 3.67 20.48
CA LEU A 4 19.28 3.18 19.13
C LEU A 4 17.93 3.15 18.39
N SER A 5 17.89 3.75 17.22
CA SER A 5 16.69 3.76 16.36
C SER A 5 17.10 3.40 14.94
N TRP A 6 16.15 2.86 14.18
CA TRP A 6 16.34 2.54 12.78
C TRP A 6 15.14 3.03 11.99
N GLY A 7 15.37 3.32 10.71
CA GLY A 7 14.35 3.82 9.79
C GLY A 7 14.06 2.82 8.66
N THR A 8 12.85 2.87 8.12
CA THR A 8 12.51 2.26 6.84
C THR A 8 11.65 3.19 6.00
N THR A 9 11.89 3.19 4.69
CA THR A 9 11.06 3.90 3.70
C THR A 9 9.99 2.99 3.11
N ASN A 10 10.06 1.70 3.39
CA ASN A 10 9.11 0.70 2.90
C ASN A 10 7.93 0.59 3.88
N ILE A 11 6.78 1.14 3.48
CA ILE A 11 5.57 1.14 4.31
C ILE A 11 5.06 -0.28 4.64
N LYS A 12 5.36 -1.30 3.81
CA LYS A 12 5.00 -2.69 4.11
C LYS A 12 5.84 -3.23 5.28
N VAL A 13 7.14 -2.92 5.31
CA VAL A 13 8.03 -3.27 6.43
C VAL A 13 7.57 -2.55 7.69
N ALA A 14 7.31 -1.24 7.61
CA ALA A 14 6.81 -0.47 8.76
C ALA A 14 5.48 -1.04 9.31
N SER A 15 4.56 -1.40 8.41
CA SER A 15 3.26 -1.98 8.79
C SER A 15 3.41 -3.34 9.46
N ALA A 16 4.26 -4.22 8.92
CA ALA A 16 4.54 -5.51 9.53
C ALA A 16 5.20 -5.34 10.91
N VAL A 17 6.24 -4.51 11.03
CA VAL A 17 6.92 -4.27 12.30
C VAL A 17 5.94 -3.76 13.37
N ALA A 18 5.07 -2.81 13.03
CA ALA A 18 4.03 -2.33 13.94
C ALA A 18 3.05 -3.45 14.35
N ALA A 19 2.63 -4.31 13.42
CA ALA A 19 1.73 -5.42 13.70
C ALA A 19 2.34 -6.47 14.64
N PHE A 20 3.65 -6.65 14.60
CA PHE A 20 4.40 -7.58 15.45
C PHE A 20 5.00 -6.92 16.70
N GLY A 21 4.48 -5.76 17.12
CA GLY A 21 4.81 -5.12 18.39
C GLY A 21 6.06 -4.25 18.39
N GLY A 22 6.64 -3.96 17.23
CA GLY A 22 7.70 -2.95 17.11
C GLY A 22 7.16 -1.56 17.41
N LYS A 23 7.93 -0.78 18.18
CA LYS A 23 7.51 0.54 18.65
C LYS A 23 8.07 1.64 17.76
N LEU A 24 7.19 2.52 17.31
CA LEU A 24 7.62 3.76 16.68
C LEU A 24 8.43 4.59 17.67
N ARG A 25 9.46 5.28 17.18
CA ARG A 25 10.26 6.22 17.98
C ARG A 25 9.34 7.32 18.53
N GLN A 26 9.45 7.62 19.83
CA GLN A 26 8.55 8.60 20.47
C GLN A 26 8.64 9.99 19.86
N ASN A 27 9.86 10.47 19.61
CA ASN A 27 10.11 11.74 18.96
C ASN A 27 10.25 11.54 17.46
N ASP A 28 9.53 12.32 16.65
CA ASP A 28 9.56 12.28 15.19
C ASP A 28 9.43 10.85 14.61
N PRO A 29 8.31 10.13 14.89
CA PRO A 29 8.10 8.75 14.43
C PRO A 29 8.08 8.61 12.90
N VAL A 30 7.80 9.71 12.20
CA VAL A 30 7.81 9.78 10.74
C VAL A 30 8.47 11.10 10.34
N THR A 31 9.44 11.03 9.43
CA THR A 31 10.07 12.21 8.84
C THR A 31 9.85 12.21 7.33
N THR A 32 9.59 13.39 6.75
CA THR A 32 9.62 13.58 5.30
C THR A 32 10.86 14.38 4.94
N GLN A 33 11.83 13.73 4.32
CA GLN A 33 13.01 14.39 3.77
C GLN A 33 12.68 14.98 2.40
N VAL A 34 13.04 16.24 2.19
CA VAL A 34 12.91 16.93 0.90
C VAL A 34 14.32 17.19 0.37
N PHE A 35 14.63 16.60 -0.78
CA PHE A 35 15.95 16.75 -1.43
C PHE A 35 15.98 18.02 -2.29
N GLU A 36 17.18 18.48 -2.65
CA GLU A 36 17.37 19.68 -3.47
C GLU A 36 16.67 19.61 -4.84
N ASP A 37 16.51 18.40 -5.39
CA ASP A 37 15.80 18.14 -6.63
C ASP A 37 14.26 18.07 -6.49
N GLY A 38 13.73 18.39 -5.30
CA GLY A 38 12.31 18.38 -5.00
C GLY A 38 11.71 16.99 -4.73
N ARG A 39 12.49 15.90 -4.84
CA ARG A 39 12.02 14.57 -4.42
C ARG A 39 11.73 14.58 -2.92
N LYS A 40 10.70 13.83 -2.54
CA LYS A 40 10.31 13.60 -1.14
C LYS A 40 10.49 12.13 -0.79
N GLN A 41 11.09 11.85 0.36
CA GLN A 41 11.20 10.51 0.92
C GLN A 41 10.61 10.50 2.33
N VAL A 42 9.65 9.61 2.55
CA VAL A 42 9.05 9.39 3.87
C VAL A 42 9.78 8.22 4.53
N THR A 43 10.23 8.44 5.77
CA THR A 43 10.91 7.43 6.59
C THR A 43 10.16 7.25 7.90
N PHE A 44 9.81 6.00 8.20
CA PHE A 44 9.22 5.58 9.47
C PHE A 44 10.32 5.14 10.43
N TRP A 45 10.34 5.69 11.64
CA TRP A 45 11.38 5.46 12.64
C TRP A 45 10.86 4.59 13.77
N PHE A 46 11.62 3.56 14.10
CA PHE A 46 11.32 2.62 15.19
C PHE A 46 12.43 2.64 16.23
N GLU A 47 12.04 2.39 17.48
CA GLU A 47 12.97 2.06 18.56
C GLU A 47 13.69 0.74 18.22
N ALA A 48 14.99 0.64 18.51
CA ALA A 48 15.70 -0.63 18.41
C ALA A 48 15.20 -1.60 19.48
N GLY A 49 15.12 -2.88 19.13
CA GLY A 49 14.58 -3.92 20.02
C GLY A 49 13.47 -4.73 19.33
N PRO A 50 12.28 -4.88 19.95
CA PRO A 50 11.17 -5.63 19.37
C PRO A 50 10.86 -5.19 17.94
N GLY A 51 10.72 -6.15 17.02
CA GLY A 51 10.44 -5.88 15.61
C GLY A 51 11.68 -5.79 14.70
N THR A 52 12.90 -5.83 15.24
CA THR A 52 14.13 -5.88 14.42
C THR A 52 14.19 -7.14 13.56
N GLU A 53 13.82 -8.31 14.12
CA GLU A 53 13.76 -9.56 13.38
C GLU A 53 12.69 -9.54 12.29
N VAL A 54 11.53 -8.93 12.57
CA VAL A 54 10.43 -8.76 11.61
C VAL A 54 10.86 -7.86 10.46
N LYS A 55 11.57 -6.78 10.76
CA LYS A 55 12.19 -5.91 9.74
C LYS A 55 13.11 -6.72 8.85
N SER A 56 14.09 -7.40 9.44
CA SER A 56 15.07 -8.20 8.70
C SER A 56 14.42 -9.31 7.87
N GLU A 57 13.36 -9.92 8.36
CA GLU A 57 12.64 -10.97 7.65
C GLU A 57 11.81 -10.40 6.48
N MET A 58 11.15 -9.26 6.66
CA MET A 58 10.39 -8.56 5.62
C MET A 58 11.27 -7.94 4.51
N GLU A 59 12.53 -7.64 4.81
CA GLU A 59 13.51 -7.10 3.85
C GLU A 59 14.11 -8.18 2.93
N ARG A 60 13.90 -9.47 3.24
CA ARG A 60 14.36 -10.60 2.40
C ARG A 60 13.50 -10.76 1.15
N SER A 61 14.00 -11.48 0.14
CA SER A 61 13.14 -12.04 -0.92
C SER A 61 12.28 -13.18 -0.36
N TRP A 62 11.20 -13.57 -1.05
CA TRP A 62 10.37 -14.73 -0.65
C TRP A 62 11.17 -16.03 -0.51
N ALA A 63 12.15 -16.24 -1.40
CA ALA A 63 13.00 -17.42 -1.40
C ALA A 63 14.02 -17.41 -0.24
N ASP A 64 14.44 -16.23 0.20
CA ASP A 64 15.46 -16.06 1.24
C ASP A 64 14.89 -15.89 2.66
N MET A 65 13.56 -15.89 2.80
CA MET A 65 12.86 -15.85 4.09
C MET A 65 13.23 -17.08 4.92
N LYS A 66 13.59 -16.85 6.19
CA LYS A 66 14.02 -17.89 7.12
C LYS A 66 12.89 -18.44 7.97
N SER A 67 11.78 -17.71 8.09
CA SER A 67 10.59 -18.13 8.81
C SER A 67 9.95 -19.35 8.15
N ASP A 68 9.31 -20.21 8.94
CA ASP A 68 8.54 -21.33 8.41
C ASP A 68 7.39 -20.87 7.50
N ASN A 69 6.95 -21.73 6.59
CA ASN A 69 5.89 -21.39 5.62
C ASN A 69 4.58 -20.93 6.26
N GLU A 70 4.26 -21.48 7.43
CA GLU A 70 3.05 -21.16 8.20
C GLU A 70 3.24 -20.04 9.23
N ASN A 71 4.42 -19.41 9.25
CA ASN A 71 4.69 -18.33 10.19
C ASN A 71 3.77 -17.12 9.88
N PRO A 72 3.12 -16.51 10.89
CA PRO A 72 2.24 -15.35 10.70
C PRO A 72 2.82 -14.22 9.84
N ILE A 73 4.14 -14.00 9.88
CA ILE A 73 4.79 -12.94 9.10
C ILE A 73 4.63 -13.13 7.59
N ARG A 74 4.58 -14.38 7.10
CA ARG A 74 4.40 -14.69 5.67
C ARG A 74 2.99 -14.33 5.21
N TYR A 75 1.98 -14.58 6.03
CA TYR A 75 0.61 -14.14 5.74
C TYR A 75 0.49 -12.63 5.68
N VAL A 76 1.11 -11.91 6.63
CA VAL A 76 1.15 -10.44 6.64
C VAL A 76 1.84 -9.92 5.38
N ARG A 77 2.99 -10.48 5.01
CA ARG A 77 3.71 -10.11 3.79
C ARG A 77 2.85 -10.30 2.54
N ALA A 78 2.26 -11.48 2.37
CA ALA A 78 1.41 -11.79 1.22
C ALA A 78 0.22 -10.82 1.13
N ALA A 79 -0.44 -10.54 2.25
CA ALA A 79 -1.55 -9.59 2.29
C ALA A 79 -1.12 -8.17 1.90
N LEU A 80 0.03 -7.69 2.38
CA LEU A 80 0.54 -6.35 2.07
C LEU A 80 0.97 -6.21 0.61
N GLU A 81 1.65 -7.22 0.05
CA GLU A 81 2.03 -7.23 -1.37
C GLU A 81 0.81 -7.31 -2.29
N ASN A 82 -0.15 -8.18 -1.99
CA ASN A 82 -1.40 -8.28 -2.74
C ASN A 82 -2.20 -6.97 -2.66
N ARG A 83 -2.25 -6.34 -1.49
CA ARG A 83 -2.89 -5.03 -1.31
C ARG A 83 -2.27 -3.98 -2.22
N GLU A 84 -0.95 -3.91 -2.31
CA GLU A 84 -0.24 -2.95 -3.16
C GLU A 84 -0.56 -3.17 -4.65
N THR A 85 -0.54 -4.44 -5.09
CA THR A 85 -0.94 -4.83 -6.45
C THR A 85 -2.39 -4.43 -6.76
N LEU A 86 -3.32 -4.74 -5.86
CA LEU A 86 -4.74 -4.40 -6.01
C LEU A 86 -4.95 -2.89 -6.03
N LEU A 87 -4.25 -2.13 -5.18
CA LEU A 87 -4.31 -0.67 -5.21
C LEU A 87 -3.79 -0.11 -6.54
N GLY A 88 -2.76 -0.74 -7.10
CA GLY A 88 -2.28 -0.43 -8.46
C GLY A 88 -3.36 -0.65 -9.52
N LEU A 89 -4.18 -1.70 -9.41
CA LEU A 89 -5.32 -1.93 -10.30
C LEU A 89 -6.41 -0.87 -10.10
N VAL A 90 -6.75 -0.53 -8.85
CA VAL A 90 -7.74 0.52 -8.55
C VAL A 90 -7.34 1.85 -9.17
N LYS A 91 -6.07 2.25 -9.07
CA LYS A 91 -5.57 3.50 -9.67
C LYS A 91 -5.66 3.54 -11.20
N ARG A 92 -5.67 2.37 -11.85
CA ARG A 92 -5.78 2.23 -13.32
C ARG A 92 -7.19 1.95 -13.80
N ALA A 93 -8.13 1.66 -12.89
CA ALA A 93 -9.48 1.31 -13.25
C ALA A 93 -10.14 2.47 -14.00
N GLU A 94 -10.79 2.17 -15.14
CA GLU A 94 -11.52 3.17 -15.90
C GLU A 94 -12.74 3.64 -15.09
N PRO A 95 -12.93 4.96 -14.91
CA PRO A 95 -14.12 5.46 -14.23
C PRO A 95 -15.39 5.08 -15.01
N ILE A 96 -16.36 4.51 -14.30
CA ILE A 96 -17.66 4.12 -14.85
C ILE A 96 -18.75 4.99 -14.25
N ARG A 97 -19.51 5.68 -15.11
CA ARG A 97 -20.69 6.44 -14.71
C ARG A 97 -21.92 5.54 -14.66
N VAL A 98 -22.59 5.53 -13.51
CA VAL A 98 -23.86 4.84 -13.32
C VAL A 98 -24.99 5.80 -13.69
N ILE A 99 -25.86 5.41 -14.62
CA ILE A 99 -27.02 6.21 -15.05
C ILE A 99 -28.29 5.40 -14.78
N GLN A 100 -29.20 5.95 -13.99
CA GLN A 100 -30.49 5.32 -13.67
C GLN A 100 -31.63 6.14 -14.28
N ARG A 101 -32.49 5.51 -15.09
CA ARG A 101 -33.67 6.16 -15.68
C ARG A 101 -34.75 5.12 -15.97
N GLY A 102 -36.00 5.42 -15.60
CA GLY A 102 -37.14 4.53 -15.89
C GLY A 102 -37.03 3.12 -15.30
N GLY A 103 -36.31 2.94 -14.19
CA GLY A 103 -36.05 1.63 -13.58
C GLY A 103 -34.90 0.84 -14.20
N GLN A 104 -34.25 1.35 -15.25
CA GLN A 104 -33.06 0.74 -15.85
C GLN A 104 -31.78 1.37 -15.31
N THR A 105 -30.71 0.55 -15.19
CA THR A 105 -29.36 1.00 -14.81
C THR A 105 -28.39 0.74 -15.95
N LEU A 106 -27.71 1.79 -16.41
CA LEU A 106 -26.62 1.72 -17.38
C LEU A 106 -25.28 2.04 -16.72
N LEU A 107 -24.25 1.29 -17.11
CA LEU A 107 -22.85 1.50 -16.75
C LEU A 107 -22.10 2.02 -17.98
N VAL A 108 -21.67 3.27 -17.95
CA VAL A 108 -21.05 3.95 -19.09
C VAL A 108 -19.64 4.39 -18.72
N PRO A 109 -18.59 3.91 -19.39
CA PRO A 109 -17.24 4.41 -19.14
C PRO A 109 -17.14 5.91 -19.39
N GLU A 110 -16.51 6.65 -18.49
CA GLU A 110 -16.35 8.10 -18.63
C GLU A 110 -15.51 8.48 -19.84
N ASN A 111 -14.58 7.61 -20.26
CA ASN A 111 -13.73 7.83 -21.42
C ASN A 111 -14.27 7.15 -22.69
N ALA A 112 -15.48 6.59 -22.66
CA ALA A 112 -16.10 6.01 -23.84
C ALA A 112 -16.22 7.05 -24.97
N ARG A 113 -16.00 6.60 -26.22
CA ARG A 113 -16.16 7.44 -27.42
C ARG A 113 -17.55 8.09 -27.46
N PRO A 114 -17.68 9.35 -27.94
CA PRO A 114 -18.97 10.05 -27.96
C PRO A 114 -20.09 9.27 -28.66
N GLU A 115 -19.77 8.56 -29.74
CA GLU A 115 -20.70 7.71 -30.50
C GLU A 115 -21.25 6.56 -29.65
N LEU A 116 -20.37 5.88 -28.89
CA LEU A 116 -20.74 4.79 -28.00
C LEU A 116 -21.59 5.31 -26.82
N LYS A 117 -21.23 6.46 -26.25
CA LYS A 117 -22.04 7.12 -25.20
C LYS A 117 -23.45 7.45 -25.70
N LYS A 118 -23.55 8.01 -26.91
CA LYS A 118 -24.84 8.33 -27.54
C LYS A 118 -25.67 7.07 -27.80
N ALA A 119 -25.04 6.01 -28.31
CA ALA A 119 -25.70 4.73 -28.54
C ALA A 119 -26.21 4.08 -27.23
N LEU A 120 -25.45 4.18 -26.14
CA LEU A 120 -25.85 3.67 -24.83
C LEU A 120 -27.01 4.48 -24.22
N LEU A 121 -26.96 5.81 -24.32
CA LEU A 121 -28.01 6.69 -23.82
C LEU A 121 -29.33 6.55 -24.57
N ASN A 122 -29.29 6.25 -25.87
CA ASN A 122 -30.48 6.01 -26.68
C ASN A 122 -31.20 4.69 -26.34
N LYS A 123 -30.62 3.83 -25.49
CA LYS A 123 -31.27 2.61 -24.99
C LYS A 123 -32.10 2.82 -23.72
N LEU A 124 -32.04 4.02 -23.12
CA LEU A 124 -32.92 4.48 -22.05
C LEU A 124 -34.25 5.00 -22.61
#